data_AF-A0A4C1SCX6-F1
#
_entry.id   AF-A0A4C1SCX6-F1
#
_cell.length_a   1.000
_cell.length_b   1.000
_cell.length_c   1.000
_cell.angle_alpha   90.00
_cell.angle_beta   90.00
_cell.angle_gamma   90.00
#
_symmetry.space_group_name_H-M   'P 1'
#
loop_
_entity.id
_entity.type
_entity.pdbx_description
1 polymer ?
#
loop_
_entity_poly.entity_id
_entity_poly.type
_entity_poly.pdbx_seq_one_letter_code
_entity_poly.pdbx_strand_id
1 'polypeptide(L)'
;METSFTRNPVDGWPGVKAGDTLGRIYTVHVSNFECYCLRMLLNVIQGPTNFLDLKTVDGQELETFRQACEKLGLLEDDNHWDATMEEAVLCRSPSQIRELFALLITTCGLSNPLQLWDKYKTALSEDILHRFERMNQVNDDLCLNEALTLIEDKIITISGKKLSDFGMPTPQRRGELSTDLIKELSYNTALLDAQVSETEPRLLPEQKEIYDKISQRVELGEGGLFFLDAPGGTGKTFLLNLLLAKIRKDRNVALAVASSGIAATLLSGGRTAHSVFKLPLNLASEETPMCNISKSSARGALLQQCKLIVWDECTMSHKRAIEALDRCLQDIQSNRKLMGGVVVLLAGF
;
A
#
# COMPACT_ATOMS: atom_id res chain seq x y z
N MET A 1 25.47 30.17 -10.47
CA MET A 1 26.00 31.28 -11.29
C MET A 1 25.57 32.56 -10.62
N GLU A 2 26.49 33.27 -9.97
CA GLU A 2 26.23 34.59 -9.39
C GLU A 2 26.14 35.61 -10.53
N THR A 3 24.94 36.11 -10.80
CA THR A 3 24.74 37.29 -11.64
C THR A 3 24.50 38.49 -10.74
N SER A 4 25.52 39.33 -10.57
CA SER A 4 25.40 40.63 -9.91
C SER A 4 24.68 41.61 -10.84
N PHE A 5 23.53 42.14 -10.43
CA PHE A 5 22.77 43.14 -11.19
C PHE A 5 23.12 44.56 -10.72
N THR A 6 24.14 45.19 -11.30
CA THR A 6 24.38 46.64 -11.13
C THR A 6 23.57 47.42 -12.17
N ARG A 7 22.73 48.38 -11.71
CA ARG A 7 21.87 49.21 -12.56
C ARG A 7 21.83 50.66 -12.05
N ASN A 8 21.65 51.62 -12.95
CA ASN A 8 21.67 53.06 -12.66
C ASN A 8 20.31 53.55 -12.12
N PRO A 9 20.23 54.43 -11.12
CA PRO A 9 18.95 54.92 -10.58
C PRO A 9 18.17 55.80 -11.58
N VAL A 10 16.84 55.77 -11.49
CA VAL A 10 15.91 56.59 -12.30
C VAL A 10 15.58 57.88 -11.55
N ASP A 11 15.78 59.03 -12.20
CA ASP A 11 15.45 60.34 -11.62
C ASP A 11 13.95 60.45 -11.28
N GLY A 12 13.66 60.94 -10.08
CA GLY A 12 12.30 61.13 -9.56
C GLY A 12 11.63 59.88 -8.98
N TRP A 13 12.28 58.70 -9.03
CA TRP A 13 11.73 57.44 -8.53
C TRP A 13 12.71 56.73 -7.58
N PRO A 14 12.69 57.06 -6.27
CA PRO A 14 13.62 56.47 -5.31
C PRO A 14 13.47 54.94 -5.26
N GLY A 15 14.59 54.22 -5.42
CA GLY A 15 14.64 52.75 -5.43
C GLY A 15 14.50 52.09 -6.81
N VAL A 16 14.13 52.85 -7.85
CA VAL A 16 14.00 52.32 -9.21
C VAL A 16 15.32 52.48 -9.97
N LYS A 17 15.79 51.41 -10.63
CA LYS A 17 17.01 51.42 -11.45
C LYS A 17 16.70 51.12 -12.92
N ALA A 18 17.19 51.96 -13.83
CA ALA A 18 17.10 51.82 -15.28
C ALA A 18 17.86 50.60 -15.78
N GLY A 19 17.27 49.88 -16.74
CA GLY A 19 17.93 48.79 -17.44
C GLY A 19 17.29 48.57 -18.81
N ASP A 20 18.10 48.22 -19.80
CA ASP A 20 17.68 48.03 -21.20
C ASP A 20 16.98 46.68 -21.45
N THR A 21 16.69 45.93 -20.37
CA THR A 21 16.13 44.57 -20.42
C THR A 21 14.84 44.47 -19.61
N LEU A 22 13.75 44.12 -20.30
CA LEU A 22 12.48 43.76 -19.68
C LEU A 22 12.57 42.34 -19.09
N GLY A 23 12.62 42.23 -17.77
CA GLY A 23 12.47 40.95 -17.08
C GLY A 23 11.02 40.47 -17.15
N ARG A 24 10.79 39.22 -17.59
CA ARG A 24 9.46 38.61 -17.60
C ARG A 24 9.35 37.62 -16.45
N ILE A 25 8.31 37.77 -15.63
CA ILE A 25 7.95 36.80 -14.60
C ILE A 25 6.87 35.87 -15.19
N TYR A 26 7.27 34.64 -15.54
CA TYR A 26 6.37 33.65 -16.14
C TYR A 26 5.33 33.16 -15.15
N THR A 27 4.11 32.91 -15.62
CA THR A 27 3.03 32.32 -14.80
C THR A 27 3.47 30.95 -14.31
N VAL A 28 3.53 30.77 -12.99
CA VAL A 28 3.88 29.51 -12.35
C VAL A 28 2.60 28.90 -11.81
N HIS A 29 2.31 27.67 -12.20
CA HIS A 29 1.19 26.92 -11.65
C HIS A 29 1.46 26.58 -10.19
N VAL A 30 0.43 26.64 -9.33
CA VAL A 30 0.52 26.39 -7.87
C VAL A 30 1.15 25.04 -7.55
N SER A 31 1.03 24.07 -8.45
CA SER A 31 1.65 22.75 -8.33
C SER A 31 3.20 22.78 -8.28
N ASN A 32 3.86 23.84 -8.72
CA ASN A 32 5.30 24.04 -8.50
C ASN A 32 5.47 25.05 -7.37
N PHE A 33 5.21 24.58 -6.14
CA PHE A 33 4.98 25.44 -4.99
C PHE A 33 6.19 26.30 -4.63
N GLU A 34 7.40 25.75 -4.72
CA GLU A 34 8.62 26.51 -4.45
C GLU A 34 8.82 27.65 -5.47
N CYS A 35 8.61 27.40 -6.77
CA CYS A 35 8.67 28.44 -7.80
C CYS A 35 7.49 29.43 -7.68
N TYR A 36 6.34 28.98 -7.19
CA TYR A 36 5.18 29.82 -6.93
C TYR A 36 5.46 30.80 -5.78
N CYS A 37 6.01 30.33 -4.65
CA CYS A 37 6.45 31.18 -3.55
C CYS A 37 7.54 32.17 -4.00
N LEU A 38 8.55 31.71 -4.74
CA LEU A 38 9.57 32.59 -5.32
C LEU A 38 8.96 33.71 -6.17
N ARG A 39 8.00 33.39 -7.04
CA ARG A 39 7.28 34.38 -7.84
C ARG A 39 6.51 35.37 -6.96
N MET A 40 5.87 34.92 -5.89
CA MET A 40 5.17 35.79 -4.96
C MET A 40 6.13 36.77 -4.28
N LEU A 41 7.25 36.29 -3.76
CA LEU A 41 8.27 37.13 -3.12
C LEU A 41 8.85 38.16 -4.08
N LEU A 42 9.12 37.79 -5.33
CA LEU A 42 9.60 38.71 -6.37
C LEU A 42 8.61 39.84 -6.71
N ASN A 43 7.32 39.68 -6.41
CA ASN A 43 6.31 40.73 -6.59
C ASN A 43 6.16 41.63 -5.35
N VAL A 44 6.62 41.19 -4.18
CA VAL A 44 6.42 41.88 -2.90
C VAL A 44 7.71 42.56 -2.41
N ILE A 45 8.85 41.87 -2.50
CA ILE A 45 10.14 42.34 -2.03
C ILE A 45 10.78 43.25 -3.08
N GLN A 46 11.12 44.47 -2.68
CA GLN A 46 11.67 45.49 -3.58
C GLN A 46 13.20 45.38 -3.70
N GLY A 47 13.69 45.32 -4.93
CA GLY A 47 15.12 45.37 -5.26
C GLY A 47 16.00 44.23 -4.69
N PRO A 48 15.54 42.97 -4.62
CA PRO A 48 16.39 41.86 -4.20
C PRO A 48 17.59 41.75 -5.14
N THR A 49 18.80 41.65 -4.57
CA THR A 49 20.05 41.53 -5.33
C THR A 49 20.51 40.09 -5.48
N ASN A 50 20.00 39.20 -4.63
CA ASN A 50 20.28 37.77 -4.64
C ASN A 50 19.08 36.97 -4.05
N PHE A 51 19.11 35.63 -4.12
CA PHE A 51 18.04 34.79 -3.57
C PHE A 51 17.98 34.78 -2.04
N LEU A 52 19.07 35.11 -1.35
CA LEU A 52 19.11 35.24 0.11
C LEU A 52 18.24 36.40 0.56
N ASP A 53 18.31 37.54 -0.13
CA ASP A 53 17.49 38.73 0.15
C ASP A 53 16.00 38.41 0.11
N LEU A 54 15.58 37.45 -0.72
CA LEU A 54 14.18 37.01 -0.81
C LEU A 54 13.77 36.12 0.37
N LYS A 55 14.72 35.47 1.02
CA LYS A 55 14.49 34.60 2.20
C LYS A 55 14.70 35.33 3.52
N THR A 56 15.18 36.57 3.51
CA THR A 56 15.38 37.36 4.72
C THR A 56 14.14 38.21 5.01
N VAL A 57 13.43 37.87 6.10
CA VAL A 57 12.23 38.61 6.55
C VAL A 57 12.45 39.08 7.99
N ASP A 58 12.32 40.39 8.22
CA ASP A 58 12.61 41.08 9.48
C ASP A 58 14.03 40.84 10.01
N GLY A 59 15.02 40.79 9.10
CA GLY A 59 16.43 40.57 9.46
C GLY A 59 16.79 39.13 9.83
N GLN A 60 15.83 38.18 9.77
CA GLN A 60 16.08 36.76 9.95
C GLN A 60 16.14 36.05 8.59
N GLU A 61 17.23 35.32 8.35
CA GLU A 61 17.37 34.46 7.17
C GLU A 61 16.58 33.15 7.37
N LEU A 62 15.76 32.81 6.37
CA LEU A 62 14.95 31.58 6.35
C LEU A 62 15.50 30.57 5.35
N GLU A 63 15.19 29.30 5.56
CA GLU A 63 15.74 28.21 4.75
C GLU A 63 15.10 28.17 3.36
N THR A 64 13.78 28.38 3.28
CA THR A 64 12.98 28.22 2.05
C THR A 64 12.17 29.47 1.70
N PHE A 65 11.86 29.66 0.41
CA PHE A 65 10.97 30.73 -0.06
C PHE A 65 9.56 30.64 0.53
N ARG A 66 9.09 29.42 0.85
CA ARG A 66 7.82 29.17 1.51
C ARG A 66 7.75 29.84 2.89
N GLN A 67 8.76 29.60 3.73
CA GLN A 67 8.80 30.19 5.08
C GLN A 67 8.79 31.72 5.03
N ALA A 68 9.46 32.31 4.03
CA ALA A 68 9.42 33.76 3.82
C ALA A 68 8.03 34.26 3.44
N CYS A 69 7.30 33.54 2.56
CA CYS A 69 5.91 33.84 2.25
C CYS A 69 4.98 33.72 3.46
N GLU A 70 5.15 32.67 4.29
CA GLU A 70 4.38 32.45 5.52
C GLU A 70 4.60 33.60 6.51
N LYS A 71 5.86 33.99 6.73
CA LYS A 71 6.21 35.07 7.68
C LYS A 71 5.72 36.44 7.21
N LEU A 72 5.62 36.65 5.89
CA LEU A 72 5.04 37.86 5.29
C LEU A 72 3.50 37.81 5.20
N GLY A 73 2.85 36.72 5.64
CA GLY A 73 1.39 36.56 5.57
C GLY A 73 0.85 36.49 4.15
N LEU A 74 1.66 36.02 3.19
CA LEU A 74 1.29 35.95 1.77
C LEU A 74 0.55 34.67 1.40
N LEU A 75 0.44 33.71 2.32
CA LEU A 75 -0.29 32.45 2.14
C LEU A 75 -1.62 32.51 2.91
N GLU A 76 -2.65 31.83 2.40
CA GLU A 76 -3.94 31.73 3.07
C GLU A 76 -3.82 30.98 4.40
N ASP A 77 -4.62 31.42 5.38
CA ASP A 77 -4.67 30.83 6.71
C ASP A 77 -5.37 29.45 6.66
N ASP A 78 -4.65 28.41 7.06
CA ASP A 78 -5.09 27.01 7.00
C ASP A 78 -6.23 26.69 8.00
N ASN A 79 -6.69 27.66 8.78
CA ASN A 79 -7.78 27.52 9.75
C ASN A 79 -9.06 26.87 9.17
N HIS A 80 -9.40 27.14 7.91
CA HIS A 80 -10.56 26.53 7.26
C HIS A 80 -10.35 25.03 6.99
N TRP A 81 -9.13 24.61 6.67
CA TRP A 81 -8.78 23.20 6.46
C TRP A 81 -8.71 22.43 7.77
N ASP A 82 -8.24 23.09 8.82
CA ASP A 82 -8.26 22.57 10.17
C ASP A 82 -9.69 22.30 10.65
N ALA A 83 -10.59 23.29 10.52
CA ALA A 83 -12.01 23.11 10.83
C ALA A 83 -12.67 22.01 9.98
N THR A 84 -12.34 21.95 8.69
CA THR A 84 -12.84 20.91 7.77
C THR A 84 -12.41 19.51 8.21
N MET A 85 -11.14 19.35 8.63
CA MET A 85 -10.62 18.09 9.14
C MET A 85 -11.24 17.72 10.49
N GLU A 86 -11.43 18.70 11.38
CA GLU A 86 -12.07 18.50 12.68
C GLU A 86 -13.51 17.98 12.54
N GLU A 87 -14.31 18.58 11.65
CA GLU A 87 -15.65 18.09 11.33
C GLU A 87 -15.64 16.68 10.72
N ALA A 88 -14.69 16.41 9.81
CA ALA A 88 -14.56 15.10 9.19
C ALA A 88 -14.27 14.00 10.20
N VAL A 89 -13.40 14.27 11.18
CA VAL A 89 -13.06 13.32 12.26
C VAL A 89 -14.30 12.92 13.08
N LEU A 90 -15.24 13.84 13.30
CA LEU A 90 -16.45 13.56 14.07
C LEU A 90 -17.49 12.70 13.34
N CYS A 91 -17.47 12.68 12.00
CA CYS A 91 -18.58 12.15 11.20
C CYS A 91 -18.18 11.18 10.08
N ARG A 92 -16.88 10.88 9.89
CA ARG A 92 -16.38 10.05 8.78
C ARG A 92 -15.49 8.91 9.28
N SER A 93 -15.33 7.89 8.44
CA SER A 93 -14.39 6.80 8.73
C SER A 93 -12.94 7.21 8.43
N PRO A 94 -11.93 6.62 9.08
CA PRO A 94 -10.51 6.91 8.83
C PRO A 94 -10.11 6.85 7.35
N SER A 95 -10.67 5.91 6.58
CA SER A 95 -10.44 5.83 5.13
C SER A 95 -10.97 7.05 4.37
N GLN A 96 -12.12 7.60 4.76
CA GLN A 96 -12.70 8.80 4.15
C GLN A 96 -11.92 10.05 4.58
N ILE A 97 -11.46 10.10 5.82
CA ILE A 97 -10.62 11.21 6.32
C ILE A 97 -9.28 11.23 5.57
N ARG A 98 -8.66 10.06 5.30
CA ARG A 98 -7.45 9.96 4.44
C ARG A 98 -7.70 10.44 3.01
N GLU A 99 -8.89 10.23 2.47
CA GLU A 99 -9.26 10.70 1.13
C GLU A 99 -9.44 12.21 1.07
N LEU A 100 -10.14 12.77 2.05
CA LEU A 100 -10.25 14.21 2.22
C LEU A 100 -8.86 14.85 2.37
N PHE A 101 -8.00 14.27 3.20
CA PHE A 101 -6.64 14.76 3.41
C PHE A 101 -5.81 14.75 2.10
N ALA A 102 -5.88 13.67 1.31
CA ALA A 102 -5.23 13.60 0.01
C ALA A 102 -5.78 14.65 -0.98
N LEU A 103 -7.10 14.90 -0.97
CA LEU A 103 -7.72 15.94 -1.79
C LEU A 103 -7.23 17.33 -1.37
N LEU A 104 -7.26 17.66 -0.08
CA LEU A 104 -6.78 18.95 0.44
C LEU A 104 -5.33 19.23 0.04
N ILE A 105 -4.44 18.23 0.20
CA ILE A 105 -3.03 18.36 -0.22
C ILE A 105 -2.89 18.61 -1.72
N THR A 106 -3.70 17.94 -2.55
CA THR A 106 -3.55 17.99 -4.00
C THR A 106 -4.22 19.19 -4.64
N THR A 107 -5.34 19.68 -4.09
CA THR A 107 -6.18 20.70 -4.74
C THR A 107 -6.23 22.04 -4.01
N CYS A 108 -6.00 22.08 -2.70
CA CYS A 108 -6.28 23.27 -1.90
C CYS A 108 -5.05 24.13 -1.57
N GLY A 109 -3.85 23.72 -1.99
CA GLY A 109 -2.65 24.55 -1.84
C GLY A 109 -2.26 24.86 -0.39
N LEU A 110 -2.37 23.88 0.50
CA LEU A 110 -2.11 23.99 1.94
C LEU A 110 -0.79 24.70 2.29
N SER A 111 -0.89 25.65 3.22
CA SER A 111 0.24 26.43 3.73
C SER A 111 1.17 25.60 4.61
N ASN A 112 0.69 24.57 5.33
CA ASN A 112 1.53 23.59 6.05
C ASN A 112 0.89 22.18 6.19
N PRO A 113 1.04 21.29 5.19
CA PRO A 113 0.54 19.92 5.24
C PRO A 113 1.07 19.08 6.41
N LEU A 114 2.32 19.32 6.82
CA LEU A 114 2.97 18.55 7.88
C LEU A 114 2.31 18.82 9.24
N GLN A 115 1.99 20.08 9.52
CA GLN A 115 1.28 20.46 10.74
C GLN A 115 -0.12 19.83 10.79
N LEU A 116 -0.83 19.84 9.66
CA LEU A 116 -2.14 19.20 9.54
C LEU A 116 -2.05 17.68 9.74
N TRP A 117 -1.04 17.04 9.16
CA TRP A 117 -0.75 15.62 9.40
C TRP A 117 -0.48 15.34 10.89
N ASP A 118 0.41 16.09 11.52
CA ASP A 118 0.78 15.85 12.92
C ASP A 118 -0.39 15.97 13.88
N LYS A 119 -1.34 16.87 13.58
CA LYS A 119 -2.57 17.03 14.36
C LYS A 119 -3.54 15.86 14.18
N TYR A 120 -3.72 15.37 12.95
CA TYR A 120 -4.76 14.39 12.63
C TYR A 120 -4.27 12.95 12.40
N LYS A 121 -2.96 12.68 12.48
CA LYS A 121 -2.36 11.36 12.20
C LYS A 121 -2.99 10.20 12.97
N THR A 122 -3.41 10.43 14.21
CA THR A 122 -4.07 9.41 15.06
C THR A 122 -5.42 8.99 14.48
N ALA A 123 -6.27 9.95 14.14
CA ALA A 123 -7.56 9.70 13.49
C ALA A 123 -7.39 9.11 12.07
N LEU A 124 -6.35 9.56 11.35
CA LEU A 124 -5.99 9.04 10.03
C LEU A 124 -5.46 7.61 10.08
N SER A 125 -5.03 7.09 11.23
CA SER A 125 -4.48 5.73 11.38
C SER A 125 -5.30 4.81 12.29
N GLU A 126 -6.44 5.25 12.81
CA GLU A 126 -7.21 4.55 13.85
C GLU A 126 -7.62 3.13 13.43
N ASP A 127 -8.15 2.96 12.21
CA ASP A 127 -8.55 1.65 11.67
C ASP A 127 -7.36 0.72 11.43
N ILE A 128 -6.20 1.29 11.08
CA ILE A 128 -4.94 0.57 10.92
C ILE A 128 -4.47 0.08 12.30
N LEU A 129 -4.43 0.96 13.30
CA LEU A 129 -4.06 0.63 14.67
C LEU A 129 -4.90 -0.54 15.20
N HIS A 130 -6.23 -0.43 15.12
CA HIS A 130 -7.13 -1.51 15.55
C HIS A 130 -6.89 -2.83 14.81
N ARG A 131 -6.53 -2.78 13.52
CA ARG A 131 -6.17 -3.98 12.77
C ARG A 131 -4.87 -4.61 13.28
N PHE A 132 -3.85 -3.82 13.62
CA PHE A 132 -2.59 -4.30 14.18
C PHE A 132 -2.74 -4.83 15.61
N GLU A 133 -3.58 -4.20 16.43
CA GLU A 133 -3.94 -4.68 17.78
C GLU A 133 -4.57 -6.07 17.73
N ARG A 134 -5.53 -6.29 16.82
CA ARG A 134 -6.15 -7.61 16.60
C ARG A 134 -5.16 -8.69 16.17
N MET A 135 -4.01 -8.30 15.64
CA MET A 135 -2.94 -9.21 15.19
C MET A 135 -1.80 -9.34 16.21
N ASN A 136 -1.89 -8.72 17.40
CA ASN A 136 -0.80 -8.63 18.39
C ASN A 136 0.52 -8.09 17.81
N GLN A 137 0.45 -7.14 16.86
CA GLN A 137 1.60 -6.54 16.19
C GLN A 137 1.61 -5.02 16.38
N VAL A 138 1.46 -4.52 17.61
CA VAL A 138 1.41 -3.07 17.85
C VAL A 138 2.78 -2.44 17.63
N ASN A 139 2.88 -1.59 16.61
CA ASN A 139 4.04 -0.74 16.34
C ASN A 139 3.55 0.55 15.69
N ASP A 140 3.59 1.64 16.46
CA ASP A 140 3.04 2.94 16.05
C ASP A 140 3.72 3.49 14.80
N ASP A 141 5.04 3.31 14.67
CA ASP A 141 5.80 3.75 13.49
C ASP A 141 5.34 3.00 12.22
N LEU A 142 5.03 1.71 12.34
CA LEU A 142 4.48 0.92 11.22
C LEU A 142 3.06 1.35 10.86
N CYS A 143 2.22 1.63 11.84
CA CYS A 143 0.85 2.12 11.63
C CYS A 143 0.85 3.47 10.90
N LEU A 144 1.69 4.41 11.36
CA LEU A 144 1.82 5.73 10.75
C LEU A 144 2.42 5.65 9.34
N ASN A 145 3.41 4.77 9.13
CA ASN A 145 3.99 4.54 7.81
C ASN A 145 2.98 3.95 6.82
N GLU A 146 2.11 3.04 7.26
CA GLU A 146 1.05 2.50 6.42
C GLU A 146 -0.02 3.55 6.09
N ALA A 147 -0.41 4.39 7.06
CA ALA A 147 -1.31 5.52 6.81
C ALA A 147 -0.73 6.47 5.75
N LEU A 148 0.54 6.84 5.85
CA LEU A 148 1.24 7.64 4.84
C LEU A 148 1.28 6.95 3.47
N THR A 149 1.47 5.62 3.43
CA THR A 149 1.45 4.85 2.17
C THR A 149 0.09 4.93 1.49
N LEU A 150 -1.00 4.73 2.24
CA LEU A 150 -2.37 4.79 1.72
C LEU A 150 -2.74 6.20 1.22
N ILE A 151 -2.26 7.24 1.92
CA ILE A 151 -2.45 8.63 1.49
C ILE A 151 -1.66 8.89 0.20
N GLU A 152 -0.39 8.46 0.13
CA GLU A 152 0.45 8.65 -1.05
C GLU A 152 -0.16 7.99 -2.29
N ASP A 153 -0.70 6.77 -2.17
CA ASP A 153 -1.34 6.09 -3.29
C ASP A 153 -2.57 6.87 -3.83
N LYS A 154 -3.34 7.53 -2.95
CA LYS A 154 -4.43 8.43 -3.36
C LYS A 154 -3.89 9.68 -4.06
N ILE A 155 -2.83 10.30 -3.53
CA ILE A 155 -2.19 11.49 -4.13
C ILE A 155 -1.63 11.18 -5.52
N ILE A 156 -0.96 10.04 -5.68
CA ILE A 156 -0.45 9.57 -6.97
C ILE A 156 -1.62 9.38 -7.94
N THR A 157 -2.74 8.80 -7.49
CA THR A 157 -3.93 8.60 -8.33
C THR A 157 -4.55 9.93 -8.78
N ILE A 158 -4.61 10.93 -7.90
CA ILE A 158 -5.23 12.23 -8.19
C ILE A 158 -4.34 13.13 -9.06
N SER A 159 -3.02 13.14 -8.78
CA SER A 159 -2.11 14.18 -9.29
C SER A 159 -0.84 13.65 -9.97
N GLY A 160 -0.57 12.35 -9.87
CA GLY A 160 0.68 11.74 -10.36
C GLY A 160 1.93 12.06 -9.53
N LYS A 161 1.76 12.76 -8.41
CA LYS A 161 2.85 13.23 -7.53
C LYS A 161 3.01 12.39 -6.29
N LYS A 162 4.15 12.54 -5.60
CA LYS A 162 4.46 11.87 -4.33
C LYS A 162 4.23 12.79 -3.14
N LEU A 163 4.18 12.22 -1.92
CA LEU A 163 4.08 13.00 -0.68
C LEU A 163 5.24 13.98 -0.52
N SER A 164 6.45 13.56 -0.93
CA SER A 164 7.65 14.41 -0.90
C SER A 164 7.48 15.73 -1.65
N ASP A 165 6.67 15.75 -2.73
CA ASP A 165 6.45 16.95 -3.55
C ASP A 165 5.61 18.02 -2.84
N PHE A 166 4.98 17.66 -1.72
CA PHE A 166 4.18 18.55 -0.87
C PHE A 166 4.86 18.86 0.47
N GLY A 167 6.12 18.45 0.66
CA GLY A 167 6.85 18.63 1.92
C GLY A 167 6.43 17.68 3.03
N MET A 168 5.84 16.54 2.68
CA MET A 168 5.40 15.50 3.63
C MET A 168 6.44 14.39 3.80
N PRO A 169 6.41 13.63 4.92
CA PRO A 169 7.30 12.49 5.11
C PRO A 169 7.09 11.45 4.02
N THR A 170 8.20 10.99 3.42
CA THR A 170 8.14 9.92 2.42
C THR A 170 7.93 8.59 3.14
N PRO A 171 6.87 7.83 2.82
CA PRO A 171 6.66 6.54 3.45
C PRO A 171 7.81 5.60 3.10
N GLN A 172 8.32 4.90 4.10
CA GLN A 172 9.25 3.80 3.90
C GLN A 172 8.48 2.64 3.27
N ARG A 173 8.41 2.67 1.94
CA ARG A 173 7.99 1.52 1.13
C ARG A 173 9.11 0.48 1.23
N ARG A 174 9.10 -0.35 2.29
CA ARG A 174 9.95 -1.55 2.36
C ARG A 174 9.69 -2.32 1.08
N GLY A 175 10.72 -2.46 0.24
CA GLY A 175 10.61 -2.83 -1.18
C GLY A 175 9.50 -3.85 -1.43
N GLU A 176 8.41 -3.37 -2.05
CA GLU A 176 7.29 -4.12 -2.63
C GLU A 176 6.92 -5.47 -1.99
N LEU A 177 7.02 -5.63 -0.67
CA LEU A 177 6.37 -6.72 0.02
C LEU A 177 4.93 -6.26 0.17
N SER A 178 4.05 -6.78 -0.69
CA SER A 178 2.61 -6.52 -0.61
C SER A 178 2.12 -6.69 0.83
N THR A 179 1.17 -5.88 1.29
CA THR A 179 0.53 -6.09 2.61
C THR A 179 0.04 -7.54 2.76
N ASP A 180 -0.39 -8.15 1.64
CA ASP A 180 -0.70 -9.57 1.53
C ASP A 180 0.52 -10.46 1.82
N LEU A 181 1.71 -10.18 1.29
CA LEU A 181 2.94 -10.94 1.56
C LEU A 181 3.50 -10.71 2.97
N ILE A 182 3.45 -9.47 3.49
CA ILE A 182 3.78 -9.21 4.89
C ILE A 182 2.86 -10.03 5.80
N LYS A 183 1.55 -10.04 5.51
CA LYS A 183 0.59 -10.87 6.25
C LYS A 183 0.94 -12.36 6.19
N GLU A 184 1.25 -12.90 5.01
CA GLU A 184 1.59 -14.33 4.87
C GLU A 184 2.96 -14.71 5.47
N LEU A 185 3.88 -13.75 5.67
CA LEU A 185 5.19 -13.98 6.28
C LEU A 185 5.27 -13.60 7.78
N SER A 186 4.27 -12.88 8.30
CA SER A 186 4.27 -12.35 9.68
C SER A 186 3.62 -13.27 10.72
N TYR A 187 3.32 -14.52 10.35
CA TYR A 187 2.82 -15.51 11.31
C TYR A 187 3.84 -15.74 12.44
N ASN A 188 3.32 -15.93 13.66
CA ASN A 188 4.15 -16.30 14.80
C ASN A 188 4.63 -17.75 14.63
N THR A 189 5.88 -17.91 14.18
CA THR A 189 6.47 -19.22 13.89
C THR A 189 6.59 -20.11 15.12
N ALA A 190 6.82 -19.54 16.31
CA ALA A 190 6.90 -20.32 17.55
C ALA A 190 5.53 -20.89 17.95
N LEU A 191 4.46 -20.11 17.79
CA LEU A 191 3.09 -20.58 18.02
C LEU A 191 2.72 -21.67 17.01
N LEU A 192 3.02 -21.46 15.73
CA LEU A 192 2.74 -22.46 14.69
C LEU A 192 3.53 -23.76 14.92
N ASP A 193 4.79 -23.68 15.34
CA ASP A 193 5.60 -24.88 15.62
C ASP A 193 5.06 -25.66 16.84
N ALA A 194 4.62 -24.96 17.88
CA ALA A 194 3.93 -25.58 19.01
C ALA A 194 2.61 -26.24 18.57
N GLN A 195 1.81 -25.55 17.76
CA GLN A 195 0.56 -26.08 17.21
C GLN A 195 0.81 -27.36 16.38
N VAL A 196 1.80 -27.34 15.49
CA VAL A 196 2.16 -28.50 14.66
C VAL A 196 2.60 -29.67 15.54
N SER A 197 3.46 -29.42 16.53
CA SER A 197 3.94 -30.44 17.46
C SER A 197 2.82 -31.10 18.27
N GLU A 198 1.76 -30.35 18.61
CA GLU A 198 0.58 -30.88 19.33
C GLU A 198 -0.39 -31.64 18.40
N THR A 199 -0.58 -31.15 17.17
CA THR A 199 -1.65 -31.63 16.27
C THR A 199 -1.20 -32.75 15.35
N GLU A 200 0.06 -32.77 14.92
CA GLU A 200 0.61 -33.81 14.04
C GLU A 200 0.48 -35.23 14.64
N PRO A 201 0.75 -35.48 15.94
CA PRO A 201 0.55 -36.80 16.54
C PRO A 201 -0.90 -37.27 16.60
N ARG A 202 -1.87 -36.36 16.44
CA ARG A 202 -3.31 -36.66 16.50
C ARG A 202 -3.89 -37.09 15.15
N LEU A 203 -3.08 -37.09 14.08
CA LEU A 203 -3.50 -37.52 12.76
C LEU A 203 -3.88 -39.00 12.76
N LEU A 204 -5.03 -39.30 12.15
CA LEU A 204 -5.40 -40.68 11.81
C LEU A 204 -4.45 -41.23 10.73
N PRO A 205 -4.27 -42.56 10.62
CA PRO A 205 -3.34 -43.16 9.65
C PRO A 205 -3.53 -42.66 8.21
N GLU A 206 -4.79 -42.59 7.74
CA GLU A 206 -5.10 -42.10 6.39
C GLU A 206 -4.80 -40.61 6.21
N GLN A 207 -5.11 -39.79 7.23
CA GLN A 207 -4.78 -38.35 7.21
C GLN A 207 -3.27 -38.13 7.24
N LYS A 208 -2.52 -38.98 7.95
CA LYS A 208 -1.06 -38.95 8.02
C LYS A 208 -0.42 -39.26 6.68
N GLU A 209 -0.93 -40.25 5.95
CA GLU A 209 -0.44 -40.56 4.60
C GLU A 209 -0.60 -39.34 3.67
N ILE A 210 -1.75 -38.66 3.73
CA ILE A 210 -1.98 -37.43 2.96
C ILE A 210 -1.05 -36.31 3.40
N TYR A 211 -0.91 -36.10 4.73
CA TYR A 211 -0.04 -35.07 5.29
C TYR A 211 1.42 -35.26 4.86
N ASP A 212 1.96 -36.47 4.99
CA ASP A 212 3.34 -36.80 4.65
C ASP A 212 3.58 -36.60 3.14
N LYS A 213 2.64 -37.07 2.31
CA LYS A 213 2.73 -36.95 0.85
C LYS A 213 2.72 -35.50 0.37
N ILE A 214 1.82 -34.67 0.89
CA ILE A 214 1.74 -33.25 0.52
C ILE A 214 2.95 -32.49 1.05
N SER A 215 3.35 -32.73 2.31
CA SER A 215 4.50 -32.06 2.92
C SER A 215 5.80 -32.38 2.17
N GLN A 216 6.02 -33.66 1.82
CA GLN A 216 7.18 -34.07 1.03
C GLN A 216 7.21 -33.39 -0.35
N ARG A 217 6.08 -33.32 -1.05
CA ARG A 217 5.99 -32.65 -2.36
C ARG A 217 6.32 -31.16 -2.29
N VAL A 218 5.89 -30.50 -1.22
CA VAL A 218 6.20 -29.08 -0.97
C VAL A 218 7.69 -28.90 -0.67
N GLU A 219 8.27 -29.77 0.17
CA GLU A 219 9.70 -29.73 0.53
C GLU A 219 10.62 -29.97 -0.67
N LEU A 220 10.26 -30.91 -1.56
CA LEU A 220 11.02 -31.20 -2.78
C LEU A 220 10.80 -30.18 -3.90
N GLY A 221 9.79 -29.32 -3.80
CA GLY A 221 9.48 -28.32 -4.83
C GLY A 221 9.03 -28.93 -6.18
N GLU A 222 8.46 -30.14 -6.16
CA GLU A 222 8.04 -30.84 -7.37
C GLU A 222 6.69 -30.36 -7.93
N GLY A 223 5.96 -29.57 -7.14
CA GLY A 223 4.58 -29.17 -7.42
C GLY A 223 3.61 -30.36 -7.40
N GLY A 224 2.40 -30.11 -7.86
CA GLY A 224 1.38 -31.15 -8.04
C GLY A 224 -0.03 -30.64 -7.78
N LEU A 225 -1.00 -31.30 -8.41
CA LEU A 225 -2.42 -31.06 -8.18
C LEU A 225 -3.01 -32.29 -7.50
N PHE A 226 -3.55 -32.10 -6.31
CA PHE A 226 -4.17 -33.14 -5.51
C PHE A 226 -5.63 -32.79 -5.23
N PHE A 227 -6.47 -33.80 -5.19
CA PHE A 227 -7.86 -33.67 -4.74
C PHE A 227 -8.07 -34.55 -3.52
N LEU A 228 -8.45 -33.94 -2.41
CA LEU A 228 -8.85 -34.60 -1.19
C LEU A 228 -10.38 -34.76 -1.20
N ASP A 229 -10.82 -35.97 -1.50
CA ASP A 229 -12.20 -36.40 -1.34
C ASP A 229 -12.44 -36.73 0.14
N ALA A 230 -13.16 -35.85 0.83
CA ALA A 230 -13.35 -35.95 2.27
C ALA A 230 -14.80 -35.59 2.64
N PRO A 231 -15.65 -36.60 2.93
CA PRO A 231 -17.01 -36.38 3.41
C PRO A 231 -17.06 -35.52 4.67
N GLY A 232 -18.22 -34.91 4.93
CA GLY A 232 -18.45 -34.11 6.13
C GLY A 232 -18.11 -34.88 7.42
N GLY A 233 -17.37 -34.24 8.32
CA GLY A 233 -17.02 -34.80 9.64
C GLY A 233 -15.74 -35.66 9.68
N THR A 234 -15.03 -35.84 8.56
CA THR A 234 -13.78 -36.65 8.49
C THR A 234 -12.50 -35.90 8.91
N GLY A 235 -12.63 -34.66 9.40
CA GLY A 235 -11.49 -33.86 9.81
C GLY A 235 -10.72 -33.18 8.65
N LYS A 236 -11.34 -33.02 7.47
CA LYS A 236 -10.79 -32.26 6.33
C LYS A 236 -10.15 -30.93 6.77
N THR A 237 -10.93 -30.06 7.39
CA THR A 237 -10.49 -28.73 7.83
C THR A 237 -9.34 -28.79 8.85
N PHE A 238 -9.32 -29.82 9.70
CA PHE A 238 -8.22 -30.04 10.64
C PHE A 238 -6.91 -30.34 9.88
N LEU A 239 -6.94 -31.27 8.92
CA LEU A 239 -5.80 -31.61 8.08
C LEU A 239 -5.31 -30.42 7.24
N LEU A 240 -6.24 -29.67 6.63
CA LEU A 240 -5.91 -28.48 5.84
C LEU A 240 -5.20 -27.41 6.67
N ASN A 241 -5.70 -27.12 7.87
CA ASN A 241 -5.07 -26.16 8.78
C ASN A 241 -3.70 -26.62 9.29
N LEU A 242 -3.53 -27.92 9.53
CA LEU A 242 -2.24 -28.49 9.91
C LEU A 242 -1.20 -28.35 8.78
N LEU A 243 -1.56 -28.66 7.54
CA LEU A 243 -0.69 -28.44 6.38
C LEU A 243 -0.29 -26.96 6.23
N LEU A 244 -1.24 -26.05 6.36
CA LEU A 244 -0.97 -24.61 6.33
C LEU A 244 0.02 -24.21 7.44
N ALA A 245 -0.19 -24.68 8.67
CA ALA A 245 0.69 -24.41 9.80
C ALA A 245 2.11 -24.98 9.59
N LYS A 246 2.22 -26.22 9.08
CA LYS A 246 3.51 -26.88 8.79
C LYS A 246 4.35 -26.11 7.78
N ILE A 247 3.74 -25.51 6.76
CA ILE A 247 4.50 -24.71 5.78
C ILE A 247 4.81 -23.30 6.31
N ARG A 248 3.86 -22.67 6.99
CA ARG A 248 4.01 -21.29 7.50
C ARG A 248 4.98 -21.17 8.68
N LYS A 249 5.15 -22.23 9.49
CA LYS A 249 6.13 -22.21 10.59
C LYS A 249 7.56 -21.99 10.10
N ASP A 250 7.85 -22.43 8.88
CA ASP A 250 9.15 -22.29 8.21
C ASP A 250 9.25 -20.97 7.41
N ARG A 251 8.35 -20.00 7.67
CA ARG A 251 8.23 -18.71 6.93
C ARG A 251 8.02 -18.86 5.43
N ASN A 252 7.49 -19.99 4.98
CA ASN A 252 7.10 -20.17 3.59
C ASN A 252 5.66 -19.69 3.37
N VAL A 253 5.37 -19.22 2.16
CA VAL A 253 4.03 -18.76 1.80
C VAL A 253 3.14 -19.97 1.47
N ALA A 254 2.08 -20.16 2.27
CA ALA A 254 1.01 -21.10 2.00
C ALA A 254 -0.33 -20.36 2.00
N LEU A 255 -1.10 -20.46 0.93
CA LEU A 255 -2.35 -19.74 0.75
C LEU A 255 -3.54 -20.63 1.09
N ALA A 256 -4.42 -20.10 1.95
CA ALA A 256 -5.68 -20.72 2.32
C ALA A 256 -6.82 -20.04 1.56
N VAL A 257 -7.47 -20.78 0.67
CA VAL A 257 -8.63 -20.29 -0.09
C VAL A 257 -9.83 -21.21 0.05
N ALA A 258 -11.03 -20.64 -0.08
CA ALA A 258 -12.26 -21.42 -0.19
C ALA A 258 -13.20 -20.82 -1.22
N SER A 259 -14.16 -21.61 -1.71
CA SER A 259 -15.17 -21.12 -2.67
C SER A 259 -16.17 -20.14 -2.03
N SER A 260 -16.49 -20.33 -0.74
CA SER A 260 -17.41 -19.48 0.04
C SER A 260 -16.69 -18.72 1.15
N GLY A 261 -17.19 -17.54 1.50
CA GLY A 261 -16.66 -16.73 2.61
C GLY A 261 -16.78 -17.43 3.96
N ILE A 262 -17.85 -18.19 4.20
CA ILE A 262 -18.06 -18.93 5.46
C ILE A 262 -17.06 -20.08 5.58
N ALA A 263 -16.79 -20.81 4.50
CA ALA A 263 -15.77 -21.86 4.52
C ALA A 263 -14.35 -21.27 4.73
N ALA A 264 -14.08 -20.10 4.14
CA ALA A 264 -12.80 -19.43 4.29
C ALA A 264 -12.48 -19.05 5.75
N THR A 265 -13.46 -18.72 6.59
CA THR A 265 -13.19 -18.35 8.00
C THR A 265 -12.73 -19.54 8.85
N LEU A 266 -12.97 -20.77 8.40
CA LEU A 266 -12.54 -21.99 9.09
C LEU A 266 -11.07 -22.33 8.82
N LEU A 267 -10.46 -21.72 7.79
CA LEU A 267 -9.06 -21.87 7.48
C LEU A 267 -8.26 -20.72 8.10
N SER A 268 -7.12 -21.03 8.71
CA SER A 268 -6.21 -20.03 9.25
C SER A 268 -5.75 -19.08 8.14
N GLY A 269 -6.05 -17.78 8.25
CA GLY A 269 -5.78 -16.79 7.21
C GLY A 269 -6.61 -16.96 5.93
N GLY A 270 -7.68 -17.74 5.96
CA GLY A 270 -8.48 -18.08 4.79
C GLY A 270 -9.19 -16.87 4.16
N ARG A 271 -9.30 -16.91 2.83
CA ARG A 271 -10.00 -15.92 2.01
C ARG A 271 -10.79 -16.61 0.89
N THR A 272 -11.71 -15.90 0.24
CA THR A 272 -12.41 -16.48 -0.91
C THR A 272 -11.47 -16.57 -2.11
N ALA A 273 -11.54 -17.67 -2.88
CA ALA A 273 -10.72 -17.86 -4.07
C ALA A 273 -10.90 -16.72 -5.09
N HIS A 274 -12.13 -16.22 -5.25
CA HIS A 274 -12.43 -15.04 -6.06
C HIS A 274 -11.61 -13.81 -5.64
N SER A 275 -11.48 -13.56 -4.34
CA SER A 275 -10.75 -12.40 -3.83
C SER A 275 -9.23 -12.54 -4.01
N VAL A 276 -8.69 -13.74 -3.78
CA VAL A 276 -7.25 -14.03 -3.81
C VAL A 276 -6.74 -14.07 -5.24
N PHE A 277 -7.44 -14.77 -6.13
CA PHE A 277 -7.02 -14.97 -7.51
C PHE A 277 -7.59 -13.95 -8.49
N LYS A 278 -8.47 -13.04 -8.05
CA LYS A 278 -9.14 -12.07 -8.94
C LYS A 278 -9.77 -12.76 -10.15
N LEU A 279 -10.52 -13.83 -9.85
CA LEU A 279 -11.27 -14.57 -10.85
C LEU A 279 -12.33 -13.65 -11.49
N PRO A 280 -12.56 -13.74 -12.81
CA PRO A 280 -13.61 -13.00 -13.47
C PRO A 280 -14.98 -13.46 -12.94
N LEU A 281 -15.96 -12.54 -12.90
CA LEU A 281 -17.30 -12.86 -12.40
C LEU A 281 -18.06 -13.79 -13.37
N ASN A 282 -17.85 -13.63 -14.68
CA ASN A 282 -18.55 -14.35 -15.73
C ASN A 282 -17.73 -15.52 -16.29
N LEU A 283 -17.34 -16.46 -15.42
CA LEU A 283 -16.57 -17.65 -15.81
C LEU A 283 -17.26 -18.49 -16.90
N ALA A 284 -18.60 -18.46 -16.97
CA ALA A 284 -19.39 -19.27 -17.90
C ALA A 284 -19.42 -18.71 -19.34
N SER A 285 -19.25 -17.41 -19.54
CA SER A 285 -19.29 -16.79 -20.88
C SER A 285 -17.92 -16.68 -21.53
N GLU A 286 -16.84 -16.66 -20.75
CA GLU A 286 -15.47 -16.56 -21.26
C GLU A 286 -14.92 -17.96 -21.56
N GLU A 287 -14.47 -18.20 -22.79
CA GLU A 287 -13.86 -19.48 -23.19
C GLU A 287 -12.51 -19.72 -22.50
N THR A 288 -11.73 -18.66 -22.29
CA THR A 288 -10.39 -18.70 -21.71
C THR A 288 -10.22 -17.69 -20.58
N PRO A 289 -10.96 -17.86 -19.46
CA PRO A 289 -10.90 -16.90 -18.36
C PRO A 289 -9.50 -16.86 -17.76
N MET A 290 -9.07 -15.66 -17.39
CA MET A 290 -7.77 -15.39 -16.79
C MET A 290 -7.95 -14.69 -15.46
N CYS A 291 -7.12 -15.05 -14.49
CA CYS A 291 -7.00 -14.29 -13.24
C CYS A 291 -6.47 -12.89 -13.54
N ASN A 292 -7.13 -11.84 -13.02
CA ASN A 292 -6.66 -10.46 -13.21
C ASN A 292 -5.53 -10.13 -12.22
N ILE A 293 -4.38 -10.77 -12.42
CA ILE A 293 -3.17 -10.61 -11.61
C ILE A 293 -1.98 -10.50 -12.57
N SER A 294 -1.28 -9.35 -12.56
CA SER A 294 -0.04 -9.21 -13.33
C SER A 294 1.15 -9.79 -12.57
N LYS A 295 2.14 -10.32 -13.30
CA LYS A 295 3.39 -10.84 -12.74
C LYS A 295 4.17 -9.78 -11.93
N SER A 296 4.11 -8.51 -12.37
CA SER A 296 4.73 -7.37 -11.67
C SER A 296 3.91 -6.83 -10.50
N SER A 297 2.69 -7.32 -10.28
CA SER A 297 1.88 -6.88 -9.16
C SER A 297 2.38 -7.47 -7.84
N ALA A 298 2.04 -6.78 -6.76
CA ALA A 298 2.23 -7.21 -5.38
C ALA A 298 1.66 -8.62 -5.09
N ARG A 299 0.55 -9.00 -5.74
CA ARG A 299 -0.01 -10.37 -5.67
C ARG A 299 0.74 -11.36 -6.56
N GLY A 300 1.25 -10.92 -7.70
CA GLY A 300 2.15 -11.71 -8.54
C GLY A 300 3.38 -12.14 -7.76
N ALA A 301 4.02 -11.21 -7.07
CA ALA A 301 5.17 -11.47 -6.20
C ALA A 301 4.84 -12.45 -5.05
N LEU A 302 3.66 -12.33 -4.43
CA LEU A 302 3.18 -13.28 -3.44
C LEU A 302 3.03 -14.69 -4.02
N LEU A 303 2.40 -14.82 -5.19
CA LEU A 303 2.17 -16.10 -5.85
C LEU A 303 3.47 -16.75 -6.34
N GLN A 304 4.48 -15.96 -6.70
CA GLN A 304 5.83 -16.47 -7.01
C GLN A 304 6.48 -17.18 -5.82
N GLN A 305 6.27 -16.66 -4.62
CA GLN A 305 6.82 -17.23 -3.38
C GLN A 305 5.95 -18.35 -2.78
N CYS A 306 4.74 -18.55 -3.31
CA CYS A 306 3.79 -19.53 -2.82
C CYS A 306 4.25 -20.96 -3.08
N LYS A 307 4.33 -21.76 -2.01
CA LYS A 307 4.70 -23.19 -2.09
C LYS A 307 3.51 -24.13 -2.04
N LEU A 308 2.46 -23.73 -1.32
CA LEU A 308 1.24 -24.52 -1.13
C LEU A 308 0.00 -23.64 -1.28
N ILE A 309 -0.97 -24.09 -2.06
CA ILE A 309 -2.31 -23.52 -2.12
C ILE A 309 -3.30 -24.60 -1.67
N VAL A 310 -4.08 -24.30 -0.63
CA VAL A 310 -5.19 -25.14 -0.19
C VAL A 310 -6.49 -24.49 -0.62
N TRP A 311 -7.33 -25.20 -1.36
CA TRP A 311 -8.64 -24.73 -1.79
C TRP A 311 -9.76 -25.62 -1.25
N ASP A 312 -10.45 -25.13 -0.22
CA ASP A 312 -11.59 -25.83 0.39
C ASP A 312 -12.92 -25.52 -0.31
N GLU A 313 -13.85 -26.48 -0.27
CA GLU A 313 -15.13 -26.47 -0.99
C GLU A 313 -14.95 -26.23 -2.49
N CYS A 314 -13.89 -26.80 -3.10
CA CYS A 314 -13.59 -26.56 -4.51
C CYS A 314 -14.67 -27.13 -5.45
N THR A 315 -15.47 -28.10 -4.99
CA THR A 315 -16.58 -28.70 -5.74
C THR A 315 -17.70 -27.69 -6.03
N MET A 316 -17.79 -26.61 -5.24
CA MET A 316 -18.69 -25.48 -5.52
C MET A 316 -18.17 -24.53 -6.61
N SER A 317 -16.90 -24.67 -7.04
CA SER A 317 -16.30 -23.78 -8.02
C SER A 317 -16.43 -24.33 -9.44
N HIS A 318 -16.65 -23.43 -10.40
CA HIS A 318 -16.69 -23.80 -11.81
C HIS A 318 -15.33 -24.30 -12.29
N LYS A 319 -15.28 -25.36 -13.11
CA LYS A 319 -14.03 -25.94 -13.67
C LYS A 319 -13.09 -24.88 -14.23
N ARG A 320 -13.65 -23.91 -14.96
CA ARG A 320 -12.87 -22.81 -15.58
C ARG A 320 -12.12 -21.92 -14.58
N ALA A 321 -12.54 -21.86 -13.31
CA ALA A 321 -11.79 -21.15 -12.27
C ALA A 321 -10.45 -21.85 -11.98
N ILE A 322 -10.44 -23.19 -11.96
CA ILE A 322 -9.24 -24.00 -11.77
C ILE A 322 -8.32 -23.87 -12.99
N GLU A 323 -8.88 -23.89 -14.20
CA GLU A 323 -8.12 -23.65 -15.44
C GLU A 323 -7.53 -22.24 -15.52
N ALA A 324 -8.27 -21.22 -15.06
CA ALA A 324 -7.78 -19.85 -14.97
C ALA A 324 -6.62 -19.74 -13.96
N LEU A 325 -6.73 -20.42 -12.82
CA LEU A 325 -5.65 -20.49 -11.82
C LEU A 325 -4.40 -21.16 -12.39
N ASP A 326 -4.54 -22.30 -13.09
CA ASP A 326 -3.41 -22.99 -13.72
C ASP A 326 -2.67 -22.08 -14.71
N ARG A 327 -3.40 -21.43 -15.63
CA ARG A 327 -2.81 -20.47 -16.58
C ARG A 327 -2.12 -19.31 -15.89
N CYS A 328 -2.74 -18.76 -14.84
CA CYS A 328 -2.19 -17.67 -14.05
C CYS A 328 -0.88 -18.06 -13.37
N LEU A 329 -0.83 -19.23 -12.70
CA LEU A 329 0.37 -19.71 -12.03
C LEU A 329 1.48 -20.03 -13.02
N GLN A 330 1.16 -20.61 -14.18
CA GLN A 330 2.14 -20.87 -15.23
C GLN A 330 2.80 -19.58 -15.74
N ASP A 331 2.03 -18.50 -15.90
CA ASP A 331 2.53 -17.19 -16.32
C ASP A 331 3.39 -16.55 -15.22
N ILE A 332 2.84 -16.44 -14.01
CA ILE A 332 3.50 -15.82 -12.84
C ILE A 332 4.83 -16.51 -12.50
N GLN A 333 4.84 -17.84 -12.49
CA GLN A 333 6.03 -18.65 -12.22
C GLN A 333 6.95 -18.80 -13.43
N SER A 334 6.48 -18.42 -14.63
CA SER A 334 7.16 -18.67 -15.90
C SER A 334 7.56 -20.14 -16.06
N ASN A 335 6.65 -21.02 -15.66
CA ASN A 335 6.82 -22.46 -15.61
C ASN A 335 5.61 -23.14 -16.23
N ARG A 336 5.81 -23.91 -17.32
CA ARG A 336 4.72 -24.58 -18.05
C ARG A 336 4.23 -25.88 -17.39
N LYS A 337 4.81 -26.30 -16.26
CA LYS A 337 4.27 -27.41 -15.48
C LYS A 337 2.89 -27.06 -14.93
N LEU A 338 2.10 -28.09 -14.64
CA LEU A 338 0.78 -27.96 -14.01
C LEU A 338 0.89 -27.07 -12.75
N MET A 339 -0.04 -26.12 -12.62
CA MET A 339 -0.12 -25.12 -11.56
C MET A 339 1.17 -24.29 -11.39
N GLY A 340 1.93 -24.09 -12.47
CA GLY A 340 3.21 -23.36 -12.43
C GLY A 340 4.28 -24.04 -11.56
N GLY A 341 4.11 -25.31 -11.21
CA GLY A 341 4.99 -26.04 -10.27
C GLY A 341 4.68 -25.78 -8.79
N VAL A 342 3.59 -25.09 -8.45
CA VAL A 342 3.10 -24.95 -7.07
C VAL A 342 2.34 -26.22 -6.68
N VAL A 343 2.39 -26.60 -5.39
CA VAL A 343 1.53 -27.66 -4.88
C VAL A 343 0.15 -27.09 -4.60
N VAL A 344 -0.88 -27.65 -5.24
CA VAL A 344 -2.28 -27.24 -5.07
C VAL A 344 -3.06 -28.44 -4.52
N LEU A 345 -3.62 -28.27 -3.33
CA LEU A 345 -4.51 -29.23 -2.69
C LEU A 345 -5.94 -28.70 -2.76
N LEU A 346 -6.73 -29.29 -3.66
CA LEU A 346 -8.16 -29.09 -3.73
C LEU A 346 -8.85 -30.01 -2.73
N ALA A 347 -9.88 -29.54 -2.05
CA ALA A 347 -10.62 -30.34 -1.10
C ALA A 347 -12.12 -30.07 -1.20
N GLY A 348 -12.92 -31.12 -1.02
CA GLY A 348 -14.37 -31.07 -1.14
C GLY A 348 -15.00 -32.45 -1.02
N PHE A 349 -16.32 -32.46 -1.12
CA PHE A 349 -17.15 -33.65 -1.27
C PHE A 349 -18.08 -33.44 -2.46
#